data_AF-A0A2E8Z4E5-F1
#
_entry.id   AF-A0A2E8Z4E5-F1
#
_cell.length_a   1.000
_cell.length_b   1.000
_cell.length_c   1.000
_cell.angle_alpha   90.00
_cell.angle_beta   90.00
_cell.angle_gamma   90.00
#
_symmetry.space_group_name_H-M   'P 1'
#
loop_
_entity.id
_entity.type
_entity.pdbx_description
1 polymer ?
#
loop_
_entity_poly.entity_id
_entity_poly.type
_entity_poly.pdbx_seq_one_letter_code
_entity_poly.pdbx_strand_id
1 'polypeptide(L)'
;MHGGASPQARAAAQRRKAEAEATRLLERIWDPDAAPVTDSVTALMSLAGRLEHAVSVLAAHVESDRAGATAVIWTRLLRELRQTLVSIEALGLEQKRVRIDADAGRELAAVMRVVLDRLRLTEEQRSLALVVVPEEFRRVAERAELPQGRGR
;
A
#
# COMPACT_ATOMS: atom_id res chain seq x y z
N MET A 1 -51.19 29.80 0.44
CA MET A 1 -49.99 28.94 0.55
C MET A 1 -50.27 27.57 -0.07
N HIS A 2 -50.17 27.35 -1.39
CA HIS A 2 -50.28 25.99 -1.96
C HIS A 2 -49.44 25.84 -3.23
N GLY A 3 -48.19 25.37 -3.10
CA GLY A 3 -47.32 25.02 -4.22
C GLY A 3 -46.45 23.77 -3.99
N GLY A 4 -46.57 23.11 -2.84
CA GLY A 4 -45.68 22.01 -2.43
C GLY A 4 -46.01 20.62 -3.00
N ALA A 5 -47.10 20.48 -3.76
CA ALA A 5 -47.60 19.16 -4.20
C ALA A 5 -47.29 18.81 -5.67
N SER A 6 -46.68 19.71 -6.45
CA SER A 6 -46.38 19.39 -7.85
C SER A 6 -45.31 18.28 -7.95
N PRO A 7 -45.40 17.36 -8.92
CA PRO A 7 -44.40 16.30 -9.12
C PRO A 7 -42.97 16.85 -9.26
N GLN A 8 -42.84 18.01 -9.93
CA GLN A 8 -41.56 18.70 -10.08
C GLN A 8 -41.01 19.23 -8.75
N ALA A 9 -41.86 19.77 -7.87
CA ALA A 9 -41.46 20.22 -6.54
C ALA A 9 -40.99 19.04 -5.66
N ARG A 10 -41.67 17.89 -5.75
CA ARG A 10 -41.26 16.65 -5.04
C ARG A 10 -39.93 16.11 -5.55
N ALA A 11 -39.72 16.04 -6.87
CA ALA A 11 -38.46 15.62 -7.47
C ALA A 11 -37.30 16.57 -7.11
N ALA A 12 -37.53 17.89 -7.12
CA ALA A 12 -36.54 18.87 -6.67
C ALA A 12 -36.23 18.78 -5.17
N ALA A 13 -37.21 18.46 -4.33
CA ALA A 13 -36.99 18.20 -2.91
C ALA A 13 -36.19 16.90 -2.68
N GLN A 14 -36.46 15.84 -3.42
CA GLN A 14 -35.71 14.58 -3.35
C GLN A 14 -34.26 14.75 -3.78
N ARG A 15 -34.00 15.48 -4.88
CA ARG A 15 -32.63 15.79 -5.32
C ARG A 15 -31.83 16.54 -4.26
N ARG A 16 -32.41 17.59 -3.66
CA ARG A 16 -31.76 18.33 -2.57
C ARG A 16 -31.44 17.46 -1.35
N LYS A 17 -32.33 16.52 -1.00
CA LYS A 17 -32.05 15.56 0.07
C LYS A 17 -30.90 14.62 -0.28
N ALA A 18 -30.89 14.07 -1.49
CA ALA A 18 -29.81 13.20 -1.97
C ALA A 18 -28.47 13.94 -2.04
N GLU A 19 -28.46 15.18 -2.53
CA GLU A 19 -27.26 16.04 -2.55
C GLU A 19 -26.75 16.32 -1.14
N ALA A 20 -27.63 16.71 -0.21
CA ALA A 20 -27.24 16.95 1.18
C ALA A 20 -26.69 15.69 1.87
N GLU A 21 -27.25 14.51 1.59
CA GLU A 21 -26.75 13.24 2.10
C GLU A 21 -25.39 12.88 1.49
N ALA A 22 -25.21 13.11 0.19
CA ALA A 22 -23.93 12.93 -0.49
C ALA A 22 -22.84 13.86 0.06
N THR A 23 -23.15 15.13 0.31
CA THR A 23 -22.22 16.08 0.94
C THR A 23 -21.78 15.60 2.32
N ARG A 24 -22.73 15.17 3.17
CA ARG A 24 -22.40 14.62 4.50
C ARG A 24 -21.59 13.33 4.44
N LEU A 25 -21.80 12.51 3.41
CA LEU A 25 -20.99 11.32 3.21
C LEU A 25 -19.56 11.69 2.79
N LEU A 26 -19.42 12.69 1.90
CA LEU A 26 -18.12 13.19 1.47
C LEU A 26 -17.30 13.72 2.65
N GLU A 27 -17.91 14.53 3.51
CA GLU A 27 -17.27 15.08 4.73
C GLU A 27 -16.76 13.98 5.69
N ARG A 28 -17.33 12.76 5.64
CA ARG A 28 -16.88 11.63 6.45
C ARG A 28 -15.78 10.80 5.82
N ILE A 29 -15.72 10.76 4.48
CA ILE A 29 -14.78 9.92 3.74
C ILE A 29 -13.52 10.69 3.38
N TRP A 30 -13.65 11.99 3.10
CA TRP A 30 -12.56 12.83 2.64
C TRP A 30 -12.04 13.70 3.77
N ASP A 31 -10.80 13.44 4.17
CA ASP A 31 -10.04 14.29 5.08
C ASP A 31 -8.99 15.06 4.27
N PRO A 32 -9.17 16.38 4.02
CA PRO A 32 -8.22 17.19 3.27
C PRO A 32 -6.90 17.42 4.03
N ASP A 33 -6.91 17.25 5.35
CA ASP A 33 -5.77 17.49 6.24
C ASP A 33 -5.11 16.17 6.68
N ALA A 34 -5.48 15.05 6.03
CA ALA A 34 -4.92 13.74 6.30
C ALA A 34 -3.39 13.77 6.17
N ALA A 35 -2.71 13.21 7.17
CA ALA A 35 -1.25 13.14 7.17
C ALA A 35 -0.74 12.37 5.93
N PRO A 36 0.35 12.82 5.29
CA PRO A 36 0.89 12.15 4.12
C PRO A 36 1.39 10.75 4.48
N VAL A 37 1.22 9.81 3.56
CA VAL A 37 1.77 8.45 3.69
C VAL A 37 3.29 8.51 3.51
N THR A 38 4.04 8.20 4.57
CA THR A 38 5.51 8.28 4.58
C THR A 38 6.19 7.08 3.93
N ASP A 39 5.61 5.88 4.03
CA ASP A 39 6.05 4.67 3.34
C ASP A 39 4.99 4.19 2.34
N SER A 40 4.85 4.95 1.26
CA SER A 40 3.83 4.73 0.24
C SER A 40 4.02 3.42 -0.52
N VAL A 41 5.27 2.99 -0.74
CA VAL A 41 5.58 1.73 -1.43
C VAL A 41 5.08 0.55 -0.61
N THR A 42 5.45 0.47 0.67
CA THR A 42 4.99 -0.60 1.57
C THR A 42 3.47 -0.57 1.74
N ALA A 43 2.86 0.62 1.88
CA ALA A 43 1.42 0.77 2.01
C ALA A 43 0.67 0.24 0.77
N LEU A 44 1.14 0.55 -0.43
CA LEU A 44 0.55 0.10 -1.69
C LEU A 44 0.76 -1.40 -1.92
N MET A 45 1.94 -1.94 -1.59
CA MET A 45 2.17 -3.40 -1.65
C MET A 45 1.26 -4.16 -0.68
N SER A 46 1.09 -3.63 0.54
CA SER A 46 0.15 -4.19 1.52
C SER A 46 -1.30 -4.14 1.03
N LEU A 47 -1.70 -3.05 0.37
CA LEU A 47 -3.01 -2.95 -0.27
C LEU A 47 -3.17 -3.97 -1.39
N ALA A 48 -2.16 -4.14 -2.25
CA ALA A 48 -2.18 -5.15 -3.31
C ALA A 48 -2.44 -6.55 -2.75
N GLY A 49 -1.71 -6.96 -1.71
CA GLY A 49 -1.91 -8.27 -1.07
C GLY A 49 -3.33 -8.45 -0.49
N ARG A 50 -3.92 -7.41 0.11
CA ARG A 50 -5.32 -7.46 0.56
C ARG A 50 -6.31 -7.59 -0.60
N LEU A 51 -6.07 -6.90 -1.71
CA LEU A 51 -6.90 -6.97 -2.90
C LEU A 51 -6.80 -8.33 -3.58
N GLU A 52 -5.60 -8.93 -3.66
CA GLU A 52 -5.41 -10.30 -4.16
C GLU A 52 -6.20 -11.31 -3.35
N HIS A 53 -6.14 -11.20 -2.02
CA HIS A 53 -6.93 -12.05 -1.14
C HIS A 53 -8.44 -11.89 -1.39
N ALA A 54 -8.92 -10.64 -1.49
CA ALA A 54 -10.33 -10.35 -1.78
C ALA A 54 -10.77 -10.91 -3.14
N VAL A 55 -9.94 -10.79 -4.17
CA VAL A 55 -10.18 -11.37 -5.51
C VAL A 55 -10.28 -12.88 -5.42
N SER A 56 -9.40 -13.53 -4.66
CA SER A 56 -9.40 -14.99 -4.47
C SER A 56 -10.70 -15.47 -3.81
N VAL A 57 -11.09 -14.85 -2.69
CA VAL A 57 -12.32 -15.18 -1.97
C VAL A 57 -13.56 -14.93 -2.85
N LEU A 58 -13.62 -13.79 -3.53
CA LEU A 58 -14.75 -13.43 -4.36
C LEU A 58 -14.87 -14.32 -5.60
N ALA A 59 -13.74 -14.70 -6.22
CA ALA A 59 -13.73 -15.64 -7.34
C ALA A 59 -14.27 -17.01 -6.92
N ALA A 60 -13.85 -17.53 -5.76
CA ALA A 60 -14.39 -18.77 -5.21
C ALA A 60 -15.91 -18.68 -4.95
N HIS A 61 -16.37 -17.53 -4.46
CA HIS A 61 -17.79 -17.31 -4.23
C HIS A 61 -18.62 -17.27 -5.53
N VAL A 62 -18.16 -16.54 -6.55
CA VAL A 62 -18.81 -16.47 -7.88
C VAL A 62 -18.84 -17.85 -8.55
N GLU A 63 -17.81 -18.67 -8.34
CA GLU A 63 -17.78 -20.04 -8.86
C GLU A 63 -18.86 -20.91 -8.21
N SER A 64 -19.09 -20.74 -6.90
CA SER A 64 -20.07 -21.52 -6.14
C SER A 64 -21.52 -21.08 -6.35
N ASP A 65 -21.78 -19.80 -6.64
CA ASP A 65 -23.13 -19.25 -6.82
C ASP A 65 -23.20 -18.36 -8.07
N ARG A 66 -23.62 -18.99 -9.17
CA ARG A 66 -23.64 -18.38 -10.51
C ARG A 66 -25.00 -17.78 -10.90
N ALA A 67 -26.02 -17.85 -10.04
CA ALA A 67 -27.38 -17.49 -10.42
C ALA A 67 -27.89 -16.22 -9.71
N GLY A 68 -28.60 -15.37 -10.46
CA GLY A 68 -29.33 -14.22 -9.92
C GLY A 68 -28.59 -12.86 -10.01
N ALA A 69 -29.29 -11.81 -9.60
CA ALA A 69 -28.81 -10.42 -9.68
C ALA A 69 -27.52 -10.18 -8.85
N THR A 70 -27.34 -10.94 -7.77
CA THR A 70 -26.17 -10.87 -6.90
C THR A 70 -24.90 -11.36 -7.61
N ALA A 71 -24.98 -12.42 -8.42
CA ALA A 71 -23.85 -12.94 -9.19
C ALA A 71 -23.30 -11.92 -10.19
N VAL A 72 -24.18 -11.12 -10.80
CA VAL A 72 -23.79 -10.02 -11.71
C VAL A 72 -23.03 -8.93 -10.95
N ILE A 73 -23.48 -8.56 -9.76
CA ILE A 73 -22.80 -7.58 -8.90
C ILE A 73 -21.42 -8.08 -8.49
N TRP A 74 -21.31 -9.34 -8.06
CA TRP A 74 -20.03 -9.95 -7.68
C TRP A 74 -19.05 -10.05 -8.84
N THR A 75 -19.54 -10.40 -10.03
CA THR A 75 -18.71 -10.45 -11.24
C THR A 75 -18.17 -9.06 -11.61
N ARG A 76 -19.01 -8.03 -11.48
CA ARG A 76 -18.59 -6.65 -11.70
C ARG A 76 -17.52 -6.21 -10.69
N LEU A 77 -17.76 -6.46 -9.41
CA LEU A 77 -16.80 -6.13 -8.35
C LEU A 77 -15.47 -6.86 -8.57
N LEU A 78 -15.50 -8.16 -8.89
CA LEU A 78 -14.30 -8.95 -9.18
C LEU A 78 -13.47 -8.33 -10.31
N ARG A 79 -14.13 -7.86 -11.38
CA ARG A 79 -13.45 -7.18 -12.49
C ARG A 79 -12.84 -5.85 -12.05
N GLU A 80 -13.53 -5.05 -11.24
CA GLU A 80 -13.02 -3.77 -10.73
C GLU A 80 -11.80 -3.97 -9.82
N LEU A 81 -11.82 -4.99 -8.94
CA LEU A 81 -10.67 -5.34 -8.10
C LEU A 81 -9.47 -5.81 -8.93
N ARG A 82 -9.70 -6.67 -9.93
CA ARG A 82 -8.64 -7.11 -10.86
C ARG A 82 -8.04 -5.95 -11.64
N GLN A 83 -8.87 -5.02 -12.13
CA GLN A 83 -8.39 -3.83 -12.81
C GLN A 83 -7.53 -2.96 -11.89
N THR A 84 -7.94 -2.81 -10.63
CA THR A 84 -7.17 -2.07 -9.62
C THR A 84 -5.81 -2.72 -9.36
N LEU A 85 -5.75 -4.05 -9.26
CA LEU A 85 -4.49 -4.79 -9.12
C LEU A 85 -3.55 -4.56 -10.30
N VAL A 86 -4.07 -4.64 -11.54
CA VAL A 86 -3.28 -4.34 -12.75
C VAL A 86 -2.74 -2.90 -12.73
N SER A 87 -3.56 -1.94 -12.29
CA SER A 87 -3.12 -0.55 -12.14
C SER A 87 -2.04 -0.38 -11.08
N ILE A 88 -2.09 -1.14 -9.97
CA ILE A 88 -1.05 -1.12 -8.93
C ILE A 88 0.24 -1.76 -9.44
N GLU A 89 0.15 -2.90 -10.13
CA GLU A 89 1.31 -3.59 -10.72
C GLU A 89 2.06 -2.69 -11.71
N ALA A 90 1.32 -1.94 -12.54
CA ALA A 90 1.89 -0.99 -13.49
C ALA A 90 2.69 0.15 -12.82
N LEU A 91 2.56 0.38 -11.50
CA LEU A 91 3.36 1.34 -10.77
C LEU A 91 4.81 0.88 -10.54
N GLY A 92 5.13 -0.39 -10.81
CA GLY A 92 6.48 -0.95 -10.68
C GLY A 92 7.01 -0.88 -9.25
N LEU A 93 6.16 -1.19 -8.26
CA LEU A 93 6.48 -1.00 -6.84
C LEU A 93 7.66 -1.84 -6.38
N GLU A 94 7.80 -3.07 -6.89
CA GLU A 94 8.92 -3.95 -6.58
C GLU A 94 10.26 -3.34 -7.02
N GLN A 95 10.32 -2.84 -8.26
CA GLN A 95 11.55 -2.19 -8.76
C GLN A 95 11.86 -0.91 -7.98
N LYS A 96 10.81 -0.16 -7.57
CA LYS A 96 10.98 1.02 -6.72
C LYS A 96 11.50 0.64 -5.34
N ARG A 97 10.99 -0.45 -4.74
CA ARG A 97 11.45 -0.94 -3.44
C ARG A 97 12.93 -1.30 -3.48
N VAL A 98 13.33 -2.12 -4.45
CA VAL A 98 14.74 -2.50 -4.67
C VAL A 98 15.63 -1.28 -4.83
N ARG A 99 15.16 -0.25 -5.57
CA ARG A 99 15.91 1.00 -5.73
C ARG A 99 16.09 1.75 -4.40
N ILE A 100 15.02 1.90 -3.61
CA ILE A 100 15.07 2.55 -2.30
C ILE A 100 16.07 1.81 -1.39
N ASP A 101 15.98 0.48 -1.34
CA ASP A 101 16.87 -0.33 -0.50
C ASP A 101 18.34 -0.22 -0.97
N ALA A 102 18.57 -0.19 -2.29
CA ALA A 102 19.90 0.03 -2.86
C ALA A 102 20.45 1.43 -2.58
N ASP A 103 19.60 2.46 -2.59
CA ASP A 103 19.97 3.85 -2.30
C ASP A 103 20.37 3.99 -0.83
N ALA A 104 19.55 3.45 0.07
CA ALA A 104 19.84 3.39 1.51
C ALA A 104 21.16 2.65 1.79
N GLY A 105 21.42 1.53 1.10
CA GLY A 105 22.68 0.80 1.21
C GLY A 105 23.90 1.63 0.78
N ARG A 106 23.77 2.42 -0.30
CA ARG A 106 24.86 3.32 -0.75
C ARG A 106 25.11 4.46 0.23
N GLU A 107 24.06 5.03 0.80
CA GLU A 107 24.17 6.07 1.82
C GLU A 107 24.88 5.55 3.08
N LEU A 108 24.47 4.39 3.57
CA LEU A 108 25.11 3.75 4.72
C LEU A 108 26.59 3.46 4.45
N ALA A 109 26.92 2.91 3.27
CA ALA A 109 28.30 2.64 2.90
C ALA A 109 29.15 3.92 2.83
N ALA A 110 28.58 5.03 2.34
CA ALA A 110 29.25 6.33 2.32
C ALA A 110 29.52 6.85 3.74
N VAL A 111 28.54 6.76 4.64
CA VAL A 111 28.71 7.13 6.06
C VAL A 111 29.78 6.28 6.72
N MET A 112 29.74 4.97 6.53
CA MET A 112 30.74 4.04 7.08
C MET A 112 32.15 4.37 6.60
N ARG A 113 32.34 4.70 5.31
CA ARG A 113 33.64 5.13 4.78
C ARG A 113 34.16 6.38 5.49
N VAL A 114 33.33 7.41 5.63
CA VAL A 114 33.70 8.65 6.34
C VAL A 114 34.07 8.38 7.80
N VAL A 115 33.35 7.48 8.48
CA VAL A 115 33.65 7.09 9.86
C VAL A 115 35.00 6.38 9.93
N LEU A 116 35.23 5.36 9.09
CA LEU A 116 36.49 4.61 9.07
C LEU A 116 37.69 5.51 8.72
N ASP A 117 37.53 6.46 7.80
CA ASP A 117 38.56 7.45 7.47
C ASP A 117 38.92 8.34 8.66
N ARG A 118 37.92 8.76 9.45
CA ARG A 118 38.13 9.60 10.65
C ARG A 118 38.76 8.84 11.81
N LEU A 119 38.54 7.53 11.89
CA LEU A 119 39.13 6.67 12.92
C LEU A 119 40.66 6.47 12.75
N ARG A 120 41.24 6.97 11.64
CA ARG A 120 42.68 6.89 11.35
C ARG A 120 43.23 5.48 11.50
N LEU A 121 42.50 4.51 10.95
CA LEU A 121 42.85 3.10 11.00
C LEU A 121 44.22 2.84 10.36
N THR A 122 44.97 1.91 10.93
CA THR A 122 46.18 1.37 10.30
C THR A 122 45.84 0.61 9.03
N GLU A 123 46.83 0.33 8.18
CA GLU A 123 46.60 -0.41 6.92
C GLU A 123 46.08 -1.83 7.17
N GLU A 124 46.56 -2.50 8.22
CA GLU A 124 46.06 -3.81 8.66
C GLU A 124 44.60 -3.71 9.12
N GLN A 125 44.25 -2.68 9.89
CA GLN A 125 42.88 -2.46 10.36
C GLN A 125 41.92 -2.13 9.21
N ARG A 126 42.36 -1.37 8.20
CA ARG A 126 41.56 -1.11 6.98
C ARG A 126 41.33 -2.39 6.19
N SER A 127 42.39 -3.17 5.99
CA SER A 127 42.31 -4.45 5.29
C SER A 127 41.34 -5.41 5.98
N LEU A 128 41.39 -5.47 7.32
CA LEU A 128 40.46 -6.28 8.11
C LEU A 128 39.03 -5.74 8.03
N ALA A 129 38.84 -4.42 8.10
CA ALA A 129 37.51 -3.80 8.02
C ALA A 129 36.80 -4.10 6.69
N LEU A 130 37.53 -4.18 5.58
CA LEU A 130 36.98 -4.54 4.26
C LEU A 130 36.41 -5.96 4.21
N VAL A 131 36.83 -6.85 5.10
CA VAL A 131 36.33 -8.24 5.19
C VAL A 131 35.25 -8.36 6.28
N VAL A 132 35.54 -7.85 7.47
CA VAL A 132 34.67 -8.01 8.65
C VAL A 132 33.37 -7.25 8.50
N VAL A 133 33.39 -6.02 7.96
CA VAL A 133 32.16 -5.22 7.85
C VAL A 133 31.12 -5.88 6.93
N PRO A 134 31.47 -6.36 5.72
CA PRO A 134 30.52 -7.12 4.90
C PRO A 134 30.05 -8.45 5.51
N GLU A 135 30.89 -9.14 6.29
CA GLU A 135 30.49 -10.37 6.99
C GLU A 135 29.48 -10.08 8.10
N GLU A 136 29.76 -9.09 8.94
CA GLU A 136 28.83 -8.70 10.01
C GLU A 136 27.53 -8.13 9.44
N PHE A 137 27.58 -7.39 8.33
CA PHE A 137 26.38 -6.91 7.66
C PHE A 137 25.50 -8.06 7.17
N ARG A 138 26.08 -9.10 6.56
CA ARG A 138 25.34 -10.31 6.17
C ARG A 138 24.75 -11.03 7.36
N ARG A 139 25.52 -11.20 8.45
CA ARG A 139 25.02 -11.83 9.70
C ARG A 139 23.83 -11.08 10.29
N VAL A 140 23.87 -9.75 10.26
CA VAL A 140 22.76 -8.90 10.74
C VAL A 140 21.55 -9.03 9.82
N ALA A 141 21.75 -9.01 8.50
CA ALA A 141 20.67 -9.19 7.53
C ALA A 141 19.98 -10.57 7.70
N GLU A 142 20.76 -11.65 7.80
CA GLU A 142 20.24 -13.00 8.04
C GLU A 142 19.44 -13.09 9.36
N ARG A 143 19.88 -12.39 10.41
CA ARG A 143 19.12 -12.32 11.68
C ARG A 143 17.83 -11.51 11.57
N ALA A 144 17.81 -10.48 10.74
CA ALA A 144 16.62 -9.65 10.53
C ALA A 144 15.57 -10.35 9.64
N GLU A 145 16.00 -11.23 8.73
CA GLU A 145 15.13 -12.02 7.84
C GLU A 145 14.51 -13.25 8.53
N LEU A 146 15.08 -13.70 9.65
CA LEU A 146 14.43 -14.74 10.46
C LEU A 146 13.11 -14.17 11.01
N PRO A 147 11.96 -14.83 10.77
CA PRO A 147 10.71 -14.39 11.37
C PRO A 147 10.90 -14.44 12.88
N GLN A 148 10.90 -13.27 13.52
CA GLN A 148 10.78 -13.22 14.97
C GLN A 148 9.52 -14.01 15.28
N GLY A 149 9.71 -15.17 15.90
CA GLY A 149 8.65 -16.14 16.11
C GLY A 149 7.44 -15.42 16.68
N ARG A 150 6.26 -15.69 16.11
CA ARG A 150 4.99 -15.37 16.75
C ARG A 150 5.01 -16.00 18.14
N GLY A 151 5.45 -15.22 19.11
CA GLY A 151 5.48 -15.57 20.52
C GLY A 151 4.12 -15.29 21.11
N ARG A 152 3.32 -16.37 21.17
CA ARG A 152 2.18 -16.62 22.06
C ARG A 152 0.95 -15.70 21.95
#